data_AF-A0A9E5IUT0-F1
#
_entry.id   AF-A0A9E5IUT0-F1
#
_cell.length_a   1.000
_cell.length_b   1.000
_cell.length_c   1.000
_cell.angle_alpha   90.00
_cell.angle_beta   90.00
_cell.angle_gamma   90.00
#
_symmetry.space_group_name_H-M   'P 1'
#
loop_
_entity.id
_entity.type
_entity.pdbx_description
1 polymer ?
#
loop_
_entity_poly.entity_id
_entity_poly.type
_entity_poly.pdbx_seq_one_letter_code
_entity_poly.pdbx_strand_id
1 'polypeptide(L)'
;MAKRRSTRQTASGLMMTHRNIPCVLMRAGTSRGPFFLREWLPDNDAERDQALIGAIGASDPLQLDGLGGGSTLNSKVAIVSPSQKPGCDLDYLFAQVGVGHQSVDTRPNCGNMLA
;
A
#
# COMPACT_ATOMS: atom_id res chain seq x y z
N MET A 1 48.24 17.42 -27.28
CA MET A 1 47.58 17.45 -25.96
C MET A 1 46.20 16.81 -26.09
N ALA A 2 45.95 15.74 -25.32
CA ALA A 2 44.76 14.91 -25.40
C ALA A 2 43.70 15.30 -24.35
N LYS A 3 42.43 15.04 -24.70
CA LYS A 3 41.21 14.93 -23.85
C LYS A 3 40.74 16.25 -23.23
N ARG A 4 39.45 16.61 -23.31
CA ARG A 4 38.31 15.87 -22.74
C ARG A 4 37.04 16.11 -23.56
N ARG A 5 36.46 15.04 -24.11
CA ARG A 5 35.04 15.02 -24.47
C ARG A 5 34.25 14.95 -23.17
N SER A 6 33.49 16.00 -22.86
CA SER A 6 32.51 16.01 -21.77
C SER A 6 31.30 15.19 -22.23
N THR A 7 31.27 13.92 -21.83
CA THR A 7 30.03 13.13 -21.79
C THR A 7 29.18 13.69 -20.65
N ARG A 8 28.22 14.56 -20.97
CA ARG A 8 27.11 14.86 -20.05
C ARG A 8 26.25 13.61 -19.98
N GLN A 9 26.41 12.90 -18.88
CA GLN A 9 25.63 11.75 -18.45
C GLN A 9 24.18 12.22 -18.28
N THR A 10 23.25 11.58 -18.99
CA THR A 10 21.81 11.76 -18.83
C THR A 10 21.41 11.26 -17.45
N ALA A 11 21.15 12.15 -16.50
CA ALA A 11 20.36 11.81 -15.34
C ALA A 11 18.93 11.55 -15.83
N SER A 12 18.61 10.28 -16.09
CA SER A 12 17.24 9.83 -16.21
C SER A 12 16.58 10.04 -14.86
N GLY A 13 15.94 11.20 -14.67
CA GLY A 13 15.09 11.45 -13.53
C GLY A 13 14.01 10.37 -13.49
N LEU A 14 13.98 9.58 -12.43
CA LEU A 14 12.92 8.62 -12.18
C LEU A 14 11.62 9.42 -12.03
N MET A 15 10.81 9.44 -13.08
CA MET A 15 9.52 10.10 -13.08
C MET A 15 8.63 9.34 -12.08
N MET A 16 8.27 9.97 -10.96
CA MET A 16 7.34 9.40 -9.99
C MET A 16 5.98 9.24 -10.68
N THR A 17 5.66 8.00 -11.06
CA THR A 17 4.38 7.67 -11.68
C THR A 17 3.31 7.66 -10.61
N HIS A 18 2.54 8.75 -10.51
CA HIS A 18 1.33 8.77 -9.70
C HIS A 18 0.26 7.90 -10.37
N ARG A 19 -0.21 6.86 -9.66
CA ARG A 19 -1.33 6.02 -10.08
C ARG A 19 -2.52 6.32 -9.17
N ASN A 20 -3.66 6.62 -9.77
CA ASN A 20 -4.92 6.73 -9.05
C ASN A 20 -5.45 5.32 -8.79
N ILE A 21 -5.50 4.90 -7.53
CA ILE A 21 -6.07 3.62 -7.11
C ILE A 21 -7.30 3.96 -6.26
N PRO A 22 -8.53 3.60 -6.71
CA PRO A 22 -9.72 3.84 -5.90
C PRO A 22 -9.64 3.08 -4.58
N CYS A 23 -10.17 3.66 -3.51
CA CYS A 23 -10.32 3.00 -2.23
C CYS A 23 -11.48 3.60 -1.44
N VAL A 24 -11.92 2.89 -0.41
CA VAL A 24 -12.83 3.43 0.60
C VAL A 24 -12.05 3.54 1.90
N LEU A 25 -11.96 4.73 2.48
CA LEU A 25 -11.38 4.92 3.80
C LEU A 25 -12.47 4.72 4.86
N MET A 26 -12.27 3.74 5.75
CA MET A 26 -13.29 3.37 6.74
C MET A 26 -12.68 3.24 8.13
N ARG A 27 -13.49 3.55 9.14
CA ARG A 27 -13.29 3.04 10.50
C ARG A 27 -13.93 1.66 10.58
N ALA A 28 -13.19 0.67 11.08
CA ALA A 28 -13.65 -0.71 11.27
C ALA A 28 -13.24 -1.17 12.68
N GLY A 29 -14.22 -1.46 13.54
CA GLY A 29 -13.99 -1.64 14.98
C GLY A 29 -13.23 -0.45 15.60
N THR A 30 -12.18 -0.73 16.36
CA THR A 30 -11.27 0.30 16.92
C THR A 30 -10.08 0.63 16.01
N SER A 31 -10.17 0.30 14.71
CA SER A 31 -9.14 0.51 13.71
C SER A 31 -9.63 1.39 12.55
N ARG A 32 -8.70 1.87 11.73
CA ARG A 32 -9.00 2.65 10.51
C ARG A 32 -8.02 2.29 9.41
N GLY A 33 -8.50 2.24 8.17
CA GLY A 33 -7.64 1.99 7.01
C GLY A 33 -8.40 2.04 5.69
N PRO A 34 -7.68 2.15 4.55
CA PRO A 34 -8.29 1.98 3.26
C PRO A 34 -8.68 0.53 2.97
N PHE A 35 -9.80 0.39 2.30
CA PHE A 35 -10.32 -0.85 1.73
C PHE A 35 -10.18 -0.76 0.20
N PHE A 36 -9.57 -1.76 -0.41
CA PHE A 36 -9.37 -1.86 -1.85
C PHE A 36 -10.08 -3.08 -2.41
N LEU A 37 -10.62 -2.97 -3.62
CA LEU A 37 -10.89 -4.16 -4.42
C LEU A 37 -9.58 -4.73 -4.93
N ARG A 38 -9.45 -6.07 -4.93
CA ARG A 38 -8.25 -6.75 -5.44
C ARG A 38 -7.92 -6.35 -6.86
N GLU A 39 -8.92 -6.20 -7.72
CA GLU A 39 -8.77 -5.84 -9.14
C GLU A 39 -8.19 -4.43 -9.39
N TRP A 40 -8.22 -3.54 -8.40
CA TRP A 40 -7.64 -2.20 -8.52
C TRP A 40 -6.15 -2.16 -8.19
N LEU A 41 -5.63 -3.22 -7.56
CA LEU A 41 -4.23 -3.32 -7.14
C LEU A 41 -3.42 -4.13 -8.17
N PRO A 42 -2.10 -3.90 -8.29
CA PRO A 42 -1.22 -4.73 -9.10
C PRO A 42 -1.36 -6.23 -8.79
N ASP A 43 -1.28 -7.08 -9.81
CA ASP A 43 -1.39 -8.55 -9.63
C ASP A 43 -0.20 -9.13 -8.87
N ASN A 44 0.99 -8.59 -9.10
CA ASN A 44 2.20 -8.99 -8.41
C ASN A 44 2.20 -8.50 -6.94
N ASP A 45 2.50 -9.40 -6.01
CA ASP A 45 2.50 -9.11 -4.57
C ASP A 45 3.49 -8.01 -4.17
N ALA A 46 4.70 -7.98 -4.74
CA ALA A 46 5.68 -6.95 -4.42
C ALA A 46 5.24 -5.58 -4.95
N GLU A 47 4.67 -5.52 -6.16
CA GLU A 47 4.12 -4.26 -6.70
C GLU A 47 2.89 -3.79 -5.92
N ARG A 48 2.01 -4.71 -5.50
CA ARG A 48 0.91 -4.42 -4.59
C ARG A 48 1.45 -3.81 -3.30
N ASP A 49 2.43 -4.45 -2.67
CA ASP A 49 2.98 -3.99 -1.40
C ASP A 49 3.62 -2.61 -1.52
N GLN A 50 4.32 -2.33 -2.63
CA GLN A 50 4.82 -0.98 -2.93
C GLN A 50 3.69 0.04 -3.10
N ALA A 51 2.59 -0.33 -3.77
CA ALA A 51 1.42 0.54 -3.86
C ALA A 51 0.80 0.81 -2.48
N LEU A 52 0.73 -0.19 -1.58
CA LEU A 52 0.24 -0.01 -0.22
C LEU A 52 1.15 0.86 0.64
N ILE A 53 2.48 0.67 0.53
CA ILE A 53 3.49 1.49 1.18
C ILE A 53 3.31 2.96 0.79
N GLY A 54 3.14 3.24 -0.51
CA GLY A 54 2.89 4.58 -1.01
C GLY A 54 1.55 5.14 -0.54
N ALA A 55 0.46 4.38 -0.66
CA ALA A 55 -0.88 4.83 -0.28
C ALA A 55 -0.99 5.15 1.22
N ILE A 56 -0.29 4.41 2.08
CA ILE A 56 -0.28 4.64 3.53
C ILE A 56 0.73 5.71 3.94
N GLY A 57 1.78 5.95 3.16
CA GLY A 57 2.88 6.85 3.54
C GLY A 57 3.87 6.18 4.51
N ALA A 58 4.10 4.88 4.37
CA ALA A 58 4.76 4.04 5.38
C ALA A 58 6.19 4.47 5.76
N SER A 59 6.90 5.15 4.87
CA SER A 59 8.28 5.64 5.11
C SER A 59 8.34 6.78 6.14
N ASP A 60 7.24 7.50 6.36
CA ASP A 60 7.15 8.60 7.33
C ASP A 60 6.54 8.08 8.65
N PRO A 61 7.19 8.27 9.81
CA PRO A 61 6.61 7.94 11.11
C PRO A 61 5.26 8.63 11.38
N LEU A 62 5.02 9.79 10.80
CA LEU A 62 3.77 10.54 10.92
C LEU A 62 2.77 10.21 9.79
N GLN A 63 3.23 9.56 8.72
CA GLN A 63 2.44 9.17 7.54
C GLN A 63 1.69 10.35 6.90
N LEU A 64 2.31 11.55 6.88
CA LEU A 64 1.64 12.80 6.47
C LEU A 64 1.28 12.84 4.98
N ASP A 65 2.06 12.16 4.15
CA ASP A 65 1.86 12.09 2.69
C ASP A 65 1.06 10.84 2.27
N GLY A 66 0.24 10.29 3.18
CA GLY A 66 -0.55 9.09 2.93
C GLY A 66 -1.82 9.01 3.77
N LEU A 67 -2.52 7.88 3.64
CA LEU A 67 -3.79 7.61 4.34
C LEU A 67 -3.60 7.06 5.76
N GLY A 68 -2.36 6.79 6.15
CA GLY A 68 -1.98 6.37 7.49
C GLY A 68 -2.30 7.43 8.55
N GLY A 69 -1.90 7.16 9.78
CA GLY A 69 -2.02 8.15 10.85
C GLY A 69 -1.00 7.98 11.97
N GLY A 70 0.18 7.46 11.63
CA GLY A 70 1.33 7.37 12.53
C GLY A 70 1.23 6.34 13.65
N SER A 71 0.26 5.41 13.60
CA SER A 71 0.10 4.34 14.58
C SER A 71 -0.27 3.02 13.92
N THR A 72 -0.05 1.91 14.63
CA THR A 72 -0.42 0.59 14.13
C THR A 72 -1.94 0.40 13.99
N LEU A 73 -2.76 1.19 14.70
CA LEU A 73 -4.23 1.14 14.64
C LEU A 73 -4.81 1.82 13.39
N ASN A 74 -4.06 2.73 12.79
CA ASN A 74 -4.46 3.51 11.61
C ASN A 74 -3.49 3.35 10.42
N SER A 75 -2.64 2.32 10.45
CA SER A 75 -1.74 1.90 9.37
C SER A 75 -2.10 0.47 8.91
N LYS A 76 -3.33 0.31 8.43
CA LYS A 76 -3.94 -0.99 8.13
C LYS A 76 -4.61 -0.94 6.77
N VAL A 77 -4.59 -2.05 6.05
CA VAL A 77 -5.25 -2.17 4.75
C VAL A 77 -6.09 -3.44 4.72
N ALA A 78 -7.29 -3.34 4.16
CA ALA A 78 -8.12 -4.48 3.79
C ALA A 78 -8.22 -4.57 2.27
N ILE A 79 -8.08 -5.78 1.74
CA ILE A 79 -8.23 -6.07 0.31
C ILE A 79 -9.32 -7.12 0.17
N VAL A 80 -10.29 -6.85 -0.68
CA VAL A 80 -11.46 -7.72 -0.88
C VAL A 80 -11.69 -8.04 -2.34
N SER A 81 -12.24 -9.22 -2.61
CA SER A 81 -12.73 -9.63 -3.93
C SER A 81 -13.89 -10.61 -3.78
N PRO A 82 -14.73 -10.80 -4.81
CA PRO A 82 -15.66 -11.93 -4.84
C PRO A 82 -14.91 -13.25 -4.61
N SER A 83 -15.42 -14.12 -3.73
CA SER A 83 -14.80 -15.42 -3.51
C SER A 83 -15.19 -16.41 -4.60
N GLN A 84 -14.29 -17.35 -4.90
CA GLN A 84 -14.59 -18.53 -5.71
C GLN A 84 -14.93 -19.76 -4.84
N LYS A 85 -14.86 -19.64 -3.50
CA LYS A 85 -15.12 -20.75 -2.59
C LYS A 85 -16.64 -20.92 -2.38
N PRO A 86 -17.19 -22.14 -2.52
CA PRO A 86 -18.61 -22.39 -2.25
C PRO A 86 -19.00 -21.97 -0.83
N GLY A 87 -20.05 -21.16 -0.70
CA GLY A 87 -20.55 -20.68 0.58
C GLY A 87 -19.79 -19.49 1.17
N CYS A 88 -18.83 -18.91 0.45
CA CYS A 88 -18.19 -17.65 0.81
C CYS A 88 -18.53 -16.59 -0.23
N ASP A 89 -18.98 -15.42 0.20
CA ASP A 89 -19.28 -14.32 -0.71
C ASP A 89 -18.01 -13.56 -1.13
N LEU A 90 -17.04 -13.43 -0.21
CA LEU A 90 -15.85 -12.60 -0.38
C LEU A 90 -14.59 -13.32 0.07
N ASP A 91 -13.51 -13.10 -0.67
CA ASP A 91 -12.15 -13.32 -0.19
C ASP A 91 -11.64 -12.02 0.44
N TYR A 92 -10.99 -12.15 1.59
CA TYR A 92 -10.45 -11.04 2.37
C TYR A 92 -8.98 -11.28 2.69
N LEU A 93 -8.16 -10.25 2.47
CA LEU A 93 -6.76 -10.22 2.87
C LEU A 93 -6.49 -8.97 3.70
N PHE A 94 -5.93 -9.18 4.89
CA PHE A 94 -5.43 -8.11 5.75
C PHE A 94 -3.96 -7.82 5.43
N ALA A 95 -3.60 -6.55 5.42
CA ALA A 95 -2.21 -6.10 5.35
C ALA A 95 -1.93 -5.08 6.47
N GLN A 96 -1.01 -5.44 7.36
CA GLN A 96 -0.42 -4.50 8.31
C GLN A 96 0.72 -3.77 7.60
N VAL A 97 0.61 -2.45 7.47
CA VAL A 97 1.65 -1.63 6.82
C VAL A 97 2.50 -0.96 7.89
N GLY A 98 3.81 -0.91 7.65
CA GLY A 98 4.79 -0.31 8.55
C GLY A 98 4.53 1.18 8.83
N VAL A 99 5.00 1.64 9.99
CA VAL A 99 5.01 3.04 10.39
C VAL A 99 6.45 3.48 10.51
N GLY A 100 6.87 4.47 9.72
CA GLY A 100 8.26 4.92 9.63
C GLY A 100 9.23 3.93 8.96
N HIS A 101 8.73 2.88 8.32
CA HIS A 101 9.54 1.92 7.57
C HIS A 101 8.71 1.21 6.49
N GLN A 102 9.35 0.87 5.37
CA GLN A 102 8.72 0.29 4.20
C GLN A 102 8.51 -1.21 4.37
N SER A 103 7.41 -1.61 5.01
CA SER A 103 7.04 -3.01 5.21
C SER A 103 5.55 -3.25 5.05
N VAL A 104 5.20 -4.46 4.61
CA VAL A 104 3.83 -4.99 4.57
C VAL A 104 3.86 -6.41 5.14
N ASP A 105 2.96 -6.71 6.08
CA ASP A 105 2.75 -8.06 6.61
C ASP A 105 1.32 -8.52 6.36
N THR A 106 1.18 -9.57 5.55
CA THR A 106 -0.09 -10.18 5.14
C THR A 106 -0.36 -11.52 5.83
N ARG A 107 0.53 -11.96 6.72
CA ARG A 107 0.36 -13.22 7.48
C ARG A 107 -0.72 -13.14 8.56
N PRO A 108 -0.86 -12.05 9.33
CA PRO A 108 -1.88 -11.99 10.36
C PRO A 108 -3.26 -11.69 9.76
N ASN A 109 -4.29 -11.94 10.55
CA ASN A 109 -5.62 -11.37 10.33
C ASN A 109 -5.88 -10.24 11.34
N CYS A 110 -6.88 -9.39 11.09
CA CYS A 110 -7.32 -8.36 12.01
C CYS A 110 -8.84 -8.36 12.13
N GLY A 111 -9.36 -8.84 13.27
CA GLY A 111 -10.80 -8.91 13.52
C GLY A 111 -11.51 -7.56 13.46
N ASN A 112 -10.84 -6.47 13.84
CA ASN A 112 -11.41 -5.13 13.73
C ASN A 112 -11.68 -4.71 12.28
N MET A 113 -10.80 -5.09 11.35
CA MET A 113 -10.93 -4.72 9.94
C MET A 113 -11.96 -5.58 9.19
N LEU A 114 -12.47 -6.65 9.82
CA LEU A 114 -13.57 -7.48 9.34
C LEU A 114 -14.95 -6.97 9.79
N ALA A 115 -14.99 -5.98 10.69
CA ALA A 115 -16.21 -5.49 11.33
C ALA A 115 -16.92 -4.40 10.53
#